data_AF-A0A7C7A831-F1
#
_entry.id   AF-A0A7C7A831-F1
#
_cell.length_a   1.000
_cell.length_b   1.000
_cell.length_c   1.000
_cell.angle_alpha   90.00
_cell.angle_beta   90.00
_cell.angle_gamma   90.00
#
_symmetry.space_group_name_H-M   'P 1'
#
loop_
_entity.id
_entity.type
_entity.pdbx_description
1 polymer ?
#
loop_
_entity_poly.entity_id
_entity_poly.type
_entity_poly.pdbx_seq_one_letter_code
_entity_poly.pdbx_strand_id
1 'polypeptide(L)'
;MGVKTNYAKNGKEYYRVTVTIGRDANGKLMRKEFYGKTKKEAEAKRDEYLNGIKNGLNIDFQDVTVGDLMHVWLFEVARVSRKPSTFARYEGL
;
A
#
# COMPACT_ATOMS: atom_id res chain seq x y z
N MET A 1 -24.61 -9.16 20.10
CA MET A 1 -23.97 -7.83 19.92
C MET A 1 -24.44 -7.25 18.61
N GLY A 2 -25.10 -6.08 18.62
CA GLY A 2 -25.57 -5.43 17.39
C GLY A 2 -24.40 -4.96 16.53
N VAL A 3 -24.40 -5.37 15.26
CA VAL A 3 -23.38 -4.95 14.31
C VAL A 3 -23.67 -3.50 13.95
N LYS A 4 -22.86 -2.56 14.46
CA LYS A 4 -22.94 -1.16 14.04
C LYS A 4 -22.34 -1.06 12.64
N THR A 5 -23.17 -0.77 11.64
CA THR A 5 -22.80 -0.42 10.27
C THR A 5 -22.95 1.09 10.08
N ASN A 6 -22.12 1.71 9.25
CA ASN A 6 -22.14 3.17 9.03
C ASN A 6 -22.25 3.54 7.55
N TYR A 7 -22.10 2.57 6.64
CA TYR A 7 -22.04 2.82 5.21
C TYR A 7 -22.75 1.71 4.44
N ALA A 8 -23.63 2.07 3.51
CA ALA A 8 -24.30 1.12 2.63
C ALA A 8 -23.79 1.31 1.19
N LYS A 9 -23.35 0.22 0.54
CA LYS A 9 -22.96 0.22 -0.86
C LYS A 9 -23.67 -0.93 -1.57
N ASN A 10 -24.39 -0.61 -2.66
CA ASN A 10 -25.11 -1.58 -3.49
C ASN A 10 -26.02 -2.54 -2.69
N GLY A 11 -26.78 -1.99 -1.73
CA GLY A 11 -27.72 -2.75 -0.90
C GLY A 11 -27.09 -3.58 0.23
N LYS A 12 -25.78 -3.55 0.41
CA LYS A 12 -25.08 -4.20 1.55
C LYS A 12 -24.55 -3.16 2.52
N GLU A 13 -24.77 -3.41 3.81
CA GLU A 13 -24.30 -2.58 4.90
C GLU A 13 -22.89 -3.00 5.35
N TYR A 14 -22.05 -2.01 5.58
CA TYR A 14 -20.66 -2.15 5.97
C TYR A 14 -20.32 -1.13 7.05
N TYR A 15 -19.26 -1.44 7.80
CA TYR A 15 -18.56 -0.45 8.59
C TYR A 15 -17.37 0.09 7.79
N ARG A 16 -17.35 1.40 7.55
CA ARG A 16 -16.29 2.10 6.83
C ARG A 16 -15.38 2.82 7.80
N VAL A 17 -14.07 2.64 7.65
CA VAL A 17 -13.04 3.35 8.39
C VAL A 17 -12.12 4.05 7.39
N THR A 18 -11.88 5.34 7.57
CA THR A 18 -11.06 6.13 6.67
C THR A 18 -9.77 6.54 7.36
N VAL A 19 -8.63 6.37 6.69
CA VAL A 19 -7.32 6.85 7.15
C VAL A 19 -6.74 7.80 6.12
N THR A 20 -6.22 8.92 6.60
CA THR A 20 -5.43 9.84 5.79
C THR A 20 -4.01 9.31 5.72
N ILE A 21 -3.57 8.89 4.53
CA ILE A 21 -2.21 8.38 4.28
C ILE A 21 -1.22 9.53 4.14
N GLY A 22 -1.63 10.60 3.47
CA GLY A 22 -0.75 11.70 3.11
C GLY A 22 -1.46 12.81 2.35
N ARG A 23 -0.67 13.67 1.71
CA ARG A 23 -1.14 14.72 0.80
C ARG A 23 -0.54 14.50 -0.57
N ASP A 24 -1.37 14.62 -1.59
CA ASP A 24 -0.97 14.62 -2.99
C ASP A 24 -0.08 15.83 -3.31
N ALA A 25 0.62 15.84 -4.44
CA ALA A 25 1.45 16.94 -4.91
C ALA A 25 0.69 18.29 -5.01
N ASN A 26 -0.64 18.22 -5.16
CA ASN A 26 -1.54 19.37 -5.18
C ASN A 26 -2.07 19.78 -3.78
N GLY A 27 -1.58 19.17 -2.70
CA GLY A 27 -1.99 19.44 -1.32
C GLY A 27 -3.31 18.77 -0.91
N LYS A 28 -3.97 18.02 -1.80
CA LYS A 28 -5.21 17.30 -1.50
C LYS A 28 -4.92 16.11 -0.58
N LEU A 29 -5.74 15.93 0.45
CA LEU A 29 -5.62 14.80 1.38
C LEU A 29 -5.90 13.48 0.64
N MET A 30 -4.91 12.59 0.60
CA MET A 30 -5.05 11.22 0.11
C MET A 30 -5.57 10.34 1.24
N ARG A 31 -6.82 9.88 1.10
CA ARG A 31 -7.51 9.05 2.09
C ARG A 31 -7.72 7.64 1.55
N LYS A 32 -7.35 6.60 2.32
CA LYS A 32 -7.74 5.21 2.06
C LYS A 32 -8.99 4.89 2.86
N GLU A 33 -9.91 4.17 2.24
CA GLU A 33 -11.11 3.66 2.89
C GLU A 33 -11.01 2.15 3.08
N PHE A 34 -11.28 1.70 4.30
CA PHE A 34 -11.33 0.30 4.69
C PHE A 34 -12.77 -0.10 5.00
N TYR A 35 -13.13 -1.31 4.58
CA TYR A 35 -14.49 -1.84 4.70
C TYR A 35 -14.47 -3.18 5.46
N GLY A 36 -15.39 -3.33 6.41
CA GLY A 36 -15.64 -4.57 7.15
C GLY A 36 -17.13 -4.80 7.39
N LYS A 37 -17.53 -6.05 7.67
CA LYS A 37 -18.91 -6.34 8.11
C LYS A 37 -19.14 -5.81 9.53
N THR A 38 -18.12 -5.89 10.37
CA THR A 38 -18.12 -5.36 11.73
C THR A 38 -17.11 -4.23 11.91
N LYS A 39 -17.31 -3.38 12.94
CA LYS A 39 -16.35 -2.35 13.34
C LYS A 39 -14.94 -2.92 13.57
N LYS A 40 -14.88 -4.05 14.29
CA LYS A 40 -13.61 -4.71 14.64
C LYS A 40 -12.84 -5.19 13.40
N GLU A 41 -13.52 -5.74 12.39
CA GLU A 41 -12.86 -6.14 11.13
C GLU A 41 -12.32 -4.94 10.36
N ALA A 42 -13.08 -3.85 10.28
CA ALA A 42 -12.64 -2.65 9.58
C ALA A 42 -11.43 -2.00 10.28
N GLU A 43 -11.43 -1.97 11.61
CA GLU A 43 -10.28 -1.51 12.41
C GLU A 43 -9.08 -2.45 12.29
N ALA A 44 -9.28 -3.76 12.25
CA ALA A 44 -8.19 -4.72 12.06
C ALA A 44 -7.48 -4.52 10.70
N LYS A 45 -8.23 -4.36 9.60
CA LYS A 45 -7.66 -4.05 8.28
C LYS A 45 -6.90 -2.73 8.26
N ARG A 46 -7.43 -1.73 8.96
CA ARG A 46 -6.77 -0.44 9.13
C ARG A 46 -5.43 -0.62 9.86
N ASP A 47 -5.43 -1.34 10.96
CA ASP A 47 -4.25 -1.48 11.82
C ASP A 47 -3.18 -2.35 11.15
N GLU A 48 -3.57 -3.39 10.41
CA GLU A 48 -2.67 -4.17 9.55
C GLU A 48 -2.01 -3.27 8.49
N TYR A 49 -2.79 -2.43 7.84
CA TYR A 49 -2.28 -1.46 6.87
C TYR A 49 -1.31 -0.44 7.50
N LEU A 50 -1.66 0.14 8.66
CA LEU A 50 -0.76 1.06 9.37
C LEU A 50 0.52 0.38 9.87
N ASN A 51 0.44 -0.88 10.31
CA ASN A 51 1.60 -1.65 10.72
C ASN A 51 2.50 -1.98 9.52
N GLY A 52 1.94 -2.29 8.35
CA GLY A 52 2.69 -2.43 7.10
C GLY A 52 3.51 -1.17 6.80
N ILE A 53 2.88 0.00 6.89
CA ILE A 53 3.55 1.30 6.71
C ILE A 53 4.69 1.48 7.72
N LYS A 54 4.42 1.25 9.01
CA LYS A 54 5.44 1.37 10.07
C LYS A 54 6.62 0.43 9.87
N ASN A 55 6.37 -0.76 9.33
CA ASN A 55 7.39 -1.76 9.04
C ASN A 55 8.16 -1.46 7.74
N GLY A 56 7.92 -0.32 7.08
CA GLY A 56 8.65 0.10 5.89
C GLY A 56 8.15 -0.52 4.58
N LEU A 57 6.99 -1.20 4.58
CA LEU A 57 6.32 -1.54 3.33
C LEU A 57 5.72 -0.25 2.74
N ASN A 58 6.33 0.24 1.66
CA ASN A 58 5.78 1.38 0.95
C ASN A 58 4.38 1.01 0.42
N ILE A 59 3.45 1.93 0.62
CA ILE A 59 2.00 1.77 0.41
C ILE A 59 1.69 1.41 -1.05
N ASP A 60 2.54 1.87 -1.95
CA ASP A 60 2.43 1.66 -3.39
C ASP A 60 2.78 0.23 -3.82
N PHE A 61 3.44 -0.59 -2.97
CA PHE A 61 3.85 -1.94 -3.37
C PHE A 61 2.72 -2.98 -3.43
N GLN A 62 1.50 -2.67 -2.99
CA GLN A 62 0.40 -3.64 -3.08
C GLN A 62 0.02 -4.00 -4.52
N ASP A 63 0.22 -3.09 -5.47
CA ASP A 63 -0.10 -3.27 -6.89
C ASP A 63 1.15 -3.41 -7.77
N VAL A 64 2.34 -3.47 -7.17
CA VAL A 64 3.62 -3.52 -7.88
C VAL A 64 4.00 -4.98 -8.14
N THR A 65 4.38 -5.30 -9.37
CA THR A 65 4.80 -6.66 -9.72
C THR A 65 6.23 -6.92 -9.23
N VAL A 66 6.60 -8.20 -9.13
CA VAL A 66 7.99 -8.58 -8.86
C VAL A 66 8.92 -8.00 -9.94
N GLY A 67 8.45 -7.90 -11.20
CA GLY A 67 9.21 -7.30 -12.29
C GLY A 67 9.51 -5.81 -12.06
N ASP A 68 8.50 -5.03 -11.67
CA ASP A 68 8.67 -3.60 -11.35
C ASP A 68 9.65 -3.40 -10.18
N LEU A 69 9.55 -4.25 -9.14
CA LEU A 69 10.49 -4.25 -8.01
C LEU A 69 11.92 -4.59 -8.44
N MET A 70 12.10 -5.57 -9.34
CA MET A 70 13.42 -5.92 -9.87
C MET A 70 14.01 -4.77 -10.70
N HIS A 71 13.19 -4.05 -11.47
CA HIS A 71 13.65 -2.86 -12.18
C HIS A 71 14.10 -1.75 -11.22
N VAL A 72 13.31 -1.43 -10.20
CA VAL A 72 13.70 -0.44 -9.17
C VAL A 72 14.99 -0.86 -8.47
N TRP A 73 15.10 -2.12 -8.06
CA TRP A 73 16.31 -2.65 -7.45
C TRP A 73 17.53 -2.54 -8.39
N LEU A 74 17.37 -2.89 -9.67
CA LEU A 74 18.45 -2.85 -10.65
C LEU A 74 18.99 -1.42 -10.79
N PHE A 75 18.11 -0.43 -10.97
CA PHE A 75 18.51 0.95 -11.25
C PHE A 75 18.87 1.77 -10.02
N GLU A 76 18.20 1.56 -8.88
CA GLU A 76 18.45 2.36 -7.66
C GLU A 76 19.50 1.72 -6.75
N VAL A 77 19.55 0.38 -6.68
CA VAL A 77 20.43 -0.33 -5.75
C VAL A 77 21.63 -0.94 -6.47
N ALA A 78 21.41 -1.74 -7.51
CA ALA A 78 22.51 -2.44 -8.19
C ALA A 78 23.43 -1.48 -8.95
N ARG A 79 22.89 -0.42 -9.55
CA ARG A 79 23.68 0.63 -10.21
C ARG A 79 24.67 1.33 -9.28
N VAL A 80 24.25 1.61 -8.04
CA VAL A 80 25.08 2.33 -7.06
C VAL A 80 26.05 1.38 -6.33
N SER A 81 25.62 0.15 -6.07
CA SER A 81 26.39 -0.81 -5.26
C SER A 81 27.35 -1.71 -6.06
N ARG A 82 27.17 -1.84 -7.38
CA ARG A 82 27.95 -2.76 -8.23
C ARG A 82 28.78 -2.03 -9.27
N LYS A 83 29.82 -2.73 -9.74
CA LYS A 83 30.68 -2.24 -10.83
C LYS A 83 29.87 -2.17 -12.14
N PRO A 84 30.19 -1.23 -13.06
CA PRO A 84 29.46 -1.05 -14.31
C PRO A 84 29.33 -2.33 -15.15
N SER A 85 30.38 -3.17 -15.17
CA SER A 85 30.37 -4.45 -15.90
C SER A 85 29.38 -5.47 -15.32
N THR A 86 29.18 -5.47 -14.00
CA THR A 86 28.20 -6.34 -13.33
C THR A 86 26.79 -5.81 -13.55
N PHE A 87 26.60 -4.49 -13.52
CA PHE A 87 25.32 -3.85 -13.83
C PHE A 87 24.87 -4.14 -15.27
N ALA A 88 25.76 -3.94 -16.25
CA ALA A 88 25.46 -4.19 -17.67
C ALA A 88 25.05 -5.65 -17.94
N ARG A 89 25.62 -6.62 -17.20
CA ARG A 89 25.19 -8.01 -17.29
C ARG A 89 23.77 -8.23 -16.73
N TYR A 90 23.40 -7.54 -15.65
CA TYR A 90 22.06 -7.66 -15.08
C TYR A 90 20.99 -6.91 -15.89
N GLU A 91 21.36 -5.83 -16.57
CA GLU A 91 20.47 -5.10 -17.49
C GLU A 91 20.23 -5.85 -18.80
N GLY A 92 21.21 -6.63 -19.27
CA GLY A 92 21.12 -7.40 -20.52
C GLY A 92 20.50 -8.80 -20.41
N LEU A 93 20.00 -9.19 -19.23
CA LEU A 93 19.28 -10.45 -18.98
C LEU A 93 17.77 -10.22 -19.06
#